data_AF-A0A2D4N562-F1
#
_entry.id   AF-A0A2D4N562-F1
#
_cell.length_a   1.000
_cell.length_b   1.000
_cell.length_c   1.000
_cell.angle_alpha   90.00
_cell.angle_beta   90.00
_cell.angle_gamma   90.00
#
_symmetry.space_group_name_H-M   'P 1'
#
loop_
_entity.id
_entity.type
_entity.pdbx_description
1 polymer ?
#
loop_
_entity_poly.entity_id
_entity_poly.type
_entity_poly.pdbx_seq_one_letter_code
_entity_poly.pdbx_strand_id
1 'polypeptide(L)'
;MAAPVVSALQQPGSLPPPKKIVAPTVSQINAEFVTQLANKYWAPHVKKKLPFESRVIEDVYGKEIVRSKFAIRKIMLLEFSQYLENYLWVNYAPELSSKAYLMSICCMVNEKFRENVPAWETFKKKQQHFPFFFKRVLVASLADKDNEITLQEQTILLLFLDHCFNSLEVDLIREQIQQLISLPMWMGLQPARLQLELKKTPKLKKFWNLIEKNDEKMDEKTRLQTYQERRFLSQLIQKFIYVLKSIAISDALCMDKVRYCERFIEFMIDLEALLPTRRWFNTILDDSHLVVHCYLSSLIKRDKEGHLFCQLLDMLKFYTGFEINDQTGNALTANEMTTIHYDRITSCEISTSFVWSLLMKSDKTLKMVSVG
;
A
#
# COMPACT_ATOMS: atom_id res chain seq x y z
N MET A 1 -9.44 -70.30 -25.88
CA MET A 1 -8.50 -70.20 -24.74
C MET A 1 -7.59 -68.99 -24.98
N ALA A 2 -7.14 -68.36 -23.90
CA ALA A 2 -6.24 -67.20 -23.81
C ALA A 2 -6.90 -65.81 -23.96
N ALA A 3 -7.18 -65.21 -22.79
CA ALA A 3 -7.42 -63.79 -22.58
C ALA A 3 -6.09 -63.01 -22.55
N PRO A 4 -6.08 -61.70 -22.88
CA PRO A 4 -4.90 -60.87 -22.73
C PRO A 4 -4.81 -60.27 -21.31
N VAL A 5 -3.60 -60.33 -20.76
CA VAL A 5 -3.18 -59.82 -19.46
C VAL A 5 -3.14 -58.29 -19.49
N VAL A 6 -3.92 -57.63 -18.63
CA VAL A 6 -3.80 -56.19 -18.34
C VAL A 6 -3.03 -56.04 -17.02
N SER A 7 -1.85 -55.43 -17.11
CA SER A 7 -0.98 -55.10 -15.99
C SER A 7 -1.57 -53.98 -15.13
N ALA A 8 -1.34 -54.08 -13.82
CA ALA A 8 -1.94 -53.30 -12.75
C ALA A 8 -1.59 -51.80 -12.76
N LEU A 9 -2.62 -50.95 -12.69
CA LEU A 9 -2.50 -49.54 -12.30
C LEU A 9 -2.56 -49.44 -10.77
N GLN A 10 -1.44 -49.06 -10.13
CA GLN A 10 -1.42 -48.60 -8.74
C GLN A 10 -2.01 -47.19 -8.66
N GLN A 11 -3.04 -47.02 -7.82
CA GLN A 11 -3.64 -45.72 -7.51
C GLN A 11 -2.68 -44.87 -6.65
N PRO A 12 -2.49 -43.57 -6.93
CA PRO A 12 -1.78 -42.67 -6.02
C PRO A 12 -2.62 -42.41 -4.76
N GLY A 13 -2.00 -42.58 -3.59
CA GLY A 13 -2.60 -42.35 -2.29
C GLY A 13 -3.17 -40.94 -2.13
N SER A 14 -4.39 -40.87 -1.60
CA SER A 14 -5.11 -39.63 -1.29
C SER A 14 -4.37 -38.81 -0.23
N LEU A 15 -4.01 -37.57 -0.57
CA LEU A 15 -3.60 -36.54 0.39
C LEU A 15 -4.75 -36.26 1.38
N PRO A 16 -4.47 -36.01 2.67
CA PRO A 16 -5.50 -35.67 3.64
C PRO A 16 -6.20 -34.35 3.25
N PRO A 17 -7.53 -34.26 3.43
CA PRO A 17 -8.28 -33.06 3.05
C PRO A 17 -7.86 -31.85 3.89
N PRO A 18 -7.97 -30.63 3.34
CA PRO A 18 -7.68 -29.40 4.08
C PRO A 18 -8.58 -29.32 5.32
N LYS A 19 -7.99 -28.97 6.47
CA LYS A 19 -8.71 -28.79 7.74
C LYS A 19 -9.79 -27.72 7.55
N LYS A 20 -11.05 -28.15 7.41
CA LYS A 20 -12.21 -27.26 7.47
C LYS A 20 -12.21 -26.55 8.81
N ILE A 21 -12.19 -25.22 8.80
CA ILE A 21 -12.38 -24.39 9.99
C ILE A 21 -13.82 -24.67 10.48
N VAL A 22 -13.95 -25.46 11.54
CA VAL A 22 -15.24 -25.81 12.12
C VAL A 22 -15.85 -24.54 12.72
N ALA A 23 -17.04 -24.15 12.24
CA ALA A 23 -17.78 -23.04 12.80
C ALA A 23 -18.13 -23.33 14.28
N PRO A 24 -17.81 -22.42 15.22
CA PRO A 24 -18.04 -22.67 16.63
C PRO A 24 -19.52 -22.71 17.00
N THR A 25 -19.86 -23.50 18.02
CA THR A 25 -21.21 -23.53 18.55
C THR A 25 -21.55 -22.22 19.26
N VAL A 26 -22.84 -21.86 19.30
CA VAL A 26 -23.34 -20.64 19.97
C VAL A 26 -22.86 -20.54 21.43
N SER A 27 -22.74 -21.68 22.11
CA SER A 27 -22.19 -21.76 23.47
C SER A 27 -20.71 -21.40 23.58
N GLN A 28 -19.89 -21.78 22.59
CA GLN A 28 -18.46 -21.41 22.54
C GLN A 28 -18.29 -19.92 22.23
N ILE A 29 -19.16 -19.34 21.39
CA ILE A 29 -19.17 -17.90 21.09
C ILE A 29 -19.56 -17.10 22.33
N ASN A 30 -20.58 -17.52 23.08
CA ASN A 30 -21.03 -16.83 24.30
C ASN A 30 -20.03 -16.91 25.47
N ALA A 31 -19.20 -17.95 25.52
CA ALA A 31 -18.13 -18.08 26.52
C ALA A 31 -16.92 -17.18 26.23
N GLU A 32 -16.83 -16.62 25.03
CA GLU A 32 -15.69 -15.83 24.59
C GLU A 32 -15.69 -14.43 25.23
N PHE A 33 -14.52 -13.99 25.70
CA PHE A 33 -14.36 -12.69 26.38
C PHE A 33 -14.91 -11.52 25.56
N VAL A 34 -14.66 -11.54 24.24
CA VAL A 34 -15.16 -10.54 23.28
C VAL A 34 -16.69 -10.44 23.30
N THR A 35 -17.39 -11.57 23.31
CA THR A 35 -18.87 -11.60 23.30
C THR A 35 -19.44 -11.08 24.61
N GLN A 36 -18.81 -11.40 25.74
CA GLN A 36 -19.21 -10.86 27.03
C GLN A 36 -19.02 -9.34 27.10
N LEU A 37 -17.92 -8.85 26.55
CA LEU A 37 -17.62 -7.42 26.49
C LEU A 37 -18.58 -6.68 25.55
N ALA A 38 -18.87 -7.28 24.39
CA ALA A 38 -19.87 -6.77 23.46
C ALA A 38 -21.22 -6.63 24.14
N ASN A 39 -21.69 -7.66 24.85
CA ASN A 39 -22.97 -7.62 25.57
C ASN A 39 -23.02 -6.55 26.67
N LYS A 40 -21.87 -6.17 27.25
CA LYS A 40 -21.82 -5.10 28.25
C LYS A 40 -21.86 -3.69 27.63
N TYR A 41 -21.22 -3.49 26.49
CA TYR A 41 -20.90 -2.15 25.99
C TYR A 41 -21.56 -1.77 24.66
N TRP A 42 -21.67 -2.68 23.67
CA TRP A 42 -22.07 -2.26 22.31
C TRP A 42 -23.02 -3.18 21.55
N ALA A 43 -23.21 -4.43 21.96
CA ALA A 43 -23.99 -5.44 21.23
C ALA A 43 -25.40 -4.93 20.87
N PRO A 44 -25.90 -5.18 19.65
CA PRO A 44 -27.12 -4.58 19.14
C PRO A 44 -28.38 -4.98 19.92
N HIS A 45 -28.43 -6.21 20.43
CA HIS A 45 -29.63 -6.76 21.09
C HIS A 45 -29.77 -6.40 22.58
N VAL A 46 -28.81 -5.67 23.15
CA VAL A 46 -28.81 -5.33 24.58
C VAL A 46 -29.37 -3.92 24.81
N LYS A 47 -30.45 -3.81 25.58
CA LYS A 47 -31.14 -2.53 25.85
C LYS A 47 -30.41 -1.62 26.85
N LYS A 48 -29.71 -2.19 27.83
CA LYS A 48 -28.96 -1.44 28.86
C LYS A 48 -27.47 -1.72 28.70
N LYS A 49 -26.75 -0.76 28.14
CA LYS A 49 -25.30 -0.82 27.91
C LYS A 49 -24.58 0.09 28.90
N LEU A 50 -23.35 -0.25 29.24
CA LEU A 50 -22.48 0.61 30.05
C LEU A 50 -22.05 1.84 29.23
N PRO A 51 -21.70 2.96 29.90
CA PRO A 51 -21.11 4.12 29.25
C PRO A 51 -19.81 3.80 28.50
N PHE A 52 -19.46 4.66 27.54
CA PHE A 52 -18.22 4.51 26.79
C PHE A 52 -16.99 4.63 27.69
N GLU A 53 -16.06 3.69 27.52
CA GLU A 53 -14.75 3.69 28.18
C GLU A 53 -13.64 3.41 27.16
N SER A 54 -12.69 4.33 27.03
CA SER A 54 -11.56 4.18 26.10
C SER A 54 -10.65 2.98 26.43
N ARG A 55 -10.59 2.58 27.70
CA ARG A 55 -9.78 1.43 28.15
C ARG A 55 -10.25 0.10 27.56
N VAL A 56 -11.54 -0.01 27.24
CA VAL A 56 -12.11 -1.19 26.59
C VAL A 56 -11.45 -1.42 25.22
N ILE A 57 -11.15 -0.35 24.48
CA ILE A 57 -10.49 -0.43 23.18
C ILE A 57 -9.05 -0.92 23.34
N GLU A 58 -8.32 -0.37 24.31
CA GLU A 58 -6.95 -0.80 24.64
C GLU A 58 -6.91 -2.28 25.06
N ASP A 59 -7.87 -2.71 25.86
CA ASP A 59 -7.98 -4.10 26.31
C ASP A 59 -8.32 -5.05 25.16
N VAL A 60 -9.30 -4.72 24.32
CA VAL A 60 -9.63 -5.51 23.12
C VAL A 60 -8.42 -5.61 22.21
N TYR A 61 -7.76 -4.48 21.93
CA TYR A 61 -6.61 -4.46 21.04
C TYR A 61 -5.43 -5.26 21.60
N GLY A 62 -5.01 -4.97 22.83
CA GLY A 62 -3.84 -5.61 23.43
C GLY A 62 -4.07 -7.09 23.77
N LYS A 63 -5.19 -7.41 24.43
CA LYS A 63 -5.43 -8.74 24.99
C LYS A 63 -6.07 -9.72 24.01
N GLU A 64 -6.85 -9.25 23.04
CA GLU A 64 -7.55 -10.13 22.08
C GLU A 64 -6.91 -10.06 20.69
N ILE A 65 -6.65 -8.87 20.15
CA ILE A 65 -6.13 -8.73 18.76
C ILE A 65 -4.62 -9.03 18.71
N VAL A 66 -3.81 -8.28 19.44
CA VAL A 66 -2.34 -8.40 19.40
C VAL A 66 -1.87 -9.72 20.02
N ARG A 67 -2.39 -10.11 21.19
CA ARG A 67 -2.02 -11.37 21.85
C ARG A 67 -2.32 -12.60 20.99
N SER A 68 -3.39 -12.58 20.20
CA SER A 68 -3.73 -13.66 19.27
C SER A 68 -2.99 -13.59 17.94
N LYS A 69 -2.09 -12.61 17.77
CA LYS A 69 -1.38 -12.30 16.52
C LYS A 69 -2.34 -12.03 15.35
N PHE A 70 -3.39 -11.25 15.63
CA PHE A 70 -4.43 -10.88 14.67
C PHE A 70 -5.18 -12.11 14.12
N ALA A 71 -5.56 -13.04 15.02
CA ALA A 71 -6.29 -14.23 14.63
C ALA A 71 -7.64 -13.86 13.98
N ILE A 72 -7.87 -14.35 12.76
CA ILE A 72 -9.03 -13.97 11.96
C ILE A 72 -10.36 -14.17 12.69
N ARG A 73 -10.48 -15.28 13.42
CA ARG A 73 -11.68 -15.61 14.21
C ARG A 73 -12.01 -14.55 15.27
N LYS A 74 -11.01 -13.92 15.90
CA LYS A 74 -11.22 -12.86 16.89
C LYS A 74 -11.73 -11.58 16.23
N ILE A 75 -11.16 -11.25 15.08
CA ILE A 75 -11.54 -10.07 14.29
C ILE A 75 -12.97 -10.25 13.75
N MET A 76 -13.30 -11.43 13.22
CA MET A 76 -14.66 -11.78 12.80
C MET A 76 -15.69 -11.59 13.91
N LEU A 77 -15.40 -12.04 15.13
CA LEU A 77 -16.33 -11.91 16.26
C LEU A 77 -16.56 -10.45 16.65
N LEU A 78 -15.51 -9.63 16.60
CA LEU A 78 -15.62 -8.19 16.84
C LEU A 78 -16.48 -7.52 15.77
N GLU A 79 -16.24 -7.82 14.49
CA GLU A 79 -17.02 -7.30 13.36
C GLU A 79 -18.50 -7.71 13.48
N PHE A 80 -18.77 -9.00 13.67
CA PHE A 80 -20.11 -9.55 13.81
C PHE A 80 -20.88 -8.94 14.98
N SER A 81 -20.17 -8.58 16.06
CA SER A 81 -20.76 -7.89 17.22
C SER A 81 -21.06 -6.40 16.97
N GLN A 82 -20.78 -5.88 15.78
CA GLN A 82 -20.92 -4.47 15.37
C GLN A 82 -20.02 -3.52 16.17
N TYR A 83 -18.76 -3.94 16.41
CA TYR A 83 -17.80 -3.17 17.18
C TYR A 83 -17.48 -1.81 16.55
N LEU A 84 -17.40 -1.74 15.22
CA LEU A 84 -17.13 -0.49 14.50
C LEU A 84 -18.28 0.51 14.60
N GLU A 85 -19.50 0.04 14.35
CA GLU A 85 -20.74 0.83 14.28
C GLU A 85 -21.18 1.37 15.63
N ASN A 86 -21.10 0.52 16.65
CA ASN A 86 -21.75 0.74 17.94
C ASN A 86 -20.76 1.12 19.05
N TYR A 87 -19.45 0.95 18.85
CA TYR A 87 -18.46 1.31 19.86
C TYR A 87 -17.34 2.21 19.34
N LEU A 88 -16.65 1.84 18.26
CA LEU A 88 -15.48 2.58 17.78
C LEU A 88 -15.90 3.93 17.17
N TRP A 89 -16.55 3.93 16.00
CA TRP A 89 -16.69 5.18 15.25
C TRP A 89 -17.64 6.19 15.92
N VAL A 90 -18.72 5.68 16.53
CA VAL A 90 -19.70 6.55 17.22
C VAL A 90 -19.07 7.32 18.39
N ASN A 91 -18.04 6.75 19.04
CA ASN A 91 -17.32 7.38 20.15
C ASN A 91 -15.96 7.96 19.72
N TYR A 92 -15.64 7.96 18.43
CA TYR A 92 -14.37 8.50 17.95
C TYR A 92 -14.36 10.03 18.08
N ALA A 93 -13.23 10.53 18.58
CA ALA A 93 -12.88 11.94 18.68
C ALA A 93 -11.34 12.07 18.57
N PRO A 94 -10.80 13.12 17.95
CA PRO A 94 -9.35 13.31 17.79
C PRO A 94 -8.56 13.20 19.10
N GLU A 95 -9.13 13.67 20.20
CA GLU A 95 -8.52 13.71 21.54
C GLU A 95 -8.39 12.32 22.17
N LEU A 96 -9.24 11.38 21.76
CA LEU A 96 -9.24 10.00 22.23
C LEU A 96 -8.41 9.08 21.33
N SER A 97 -7.86 9.59 20.22
CA SER A 97 -7.17 8.79 19.23
C SER A 97 -5.89 8.16 19.80
N SER A 98 -5.88 6.84 19.92
CA SER A 98 -4.71 6.05 20.32
C SER A 98 -4.28 5.08 19.21
N LYS A 99 -3.14 4.41 19.40
CA LYS A 99 -2.69 3.32 18.51
C LYS A 99 -3.75 2.21 18.44
N ALA A 100 -4.23 1.74 19.59
CA ALA A 100 -5.24 0.69 19.66
C ALA A 100 -6.53 1.09 18.95
N TYR A 101 -6.96 2.35 19.10
CA TYR A 101 -8.14 2.87 18.43
C TYR A 101 -7.98 2.89 16.90
N LEU A 102 -6.87 3.46 16.43
CA LEU A 102 -6.52 3.53 15.01
C LEU A 102 -6.51 2.14 14.37
N MET A 103 -5.76 1.22 14.98
CA MET A 103 -5.58 -0.14 14.47
C MET A 103 -6.87 -0.97 14.54
N SER A 104 -7.68 -0.79 15.60
CA SER A 104 -8.97 -1.47 15.71
C SER A 104 -9.92 -1.06 14.60
N ILE A 105 -10.00 0.24 14.28
CA ILE A 105 -10.84 0.71 13.17
C ILE A 105 -10.36 0.10 11.84
N CYS A 106 -9.05 0.14 11.57
CA CYS A 106 -8.49 -0.44 10.34
C CYS A 106 -8.77 -1.96 10.24
N CYS A 107 -8.62 -2.71 11.35
CA CYS A 107 -8.94 -4.15 11.38
C CYS A 107 -10.41 -4.40 11.03
N MET A 108 -11.34 -3.62 11.58
CA MET A 108 -12.77 -3.80 11.30
C MET A 108 -13.12 -3.47 9.86
N VAL A 109 -12.53 -2.40 9.28
CA VAL A 109 -12.74 -2.07 7.87
C VAL A 109 -12.21 -3.16 6.96
N ASN A 110 -10.97 -3.62 7.17
CA ASN A 110 -10.37 -4.69 6.36
C ASN A 110 -11.19 -5.99 6.47
N GLU A 111 -11.72 -6.30 7.65
CA GLU A 111 -12.57 -7.47 7.85
C GLU A 111 -13.90 -7.35 7.09
N LYS A 112 -14.51 -6.15 7.06
CA LYS A 112 -15.72 -5.89 6.28
C LYS A 112 -15.49 -6.10 4.79
N PHE A 113 -14.35 -5.66 4.25
CA PHE A 113 -13.97 -5.96 2.88
C PHE A 113 -13.77 -7.46 2.65
N ARG A 114 -13.14 -8.16 3.60
CA ARG A 114 -12.94 -9.61 3.53
C ARG A 114 -14.26 -10.39 3.48
N GLU A 115 -15.27 -9.96 4.24
CA GLU A 115 -16.61 -10.54 4.26
C GLU A 115 -17.55 -9.94 3.19
N ASN A 116 -17.05 -9.03 2.35
CA ASN A 116 -17.79 -8.36 1.29
C ASN A 116 -19.07 -7.65 1.77
N VAL A 117 -18.98 -6.94 2.90
CA VAL A 117 -20.06 -6.12 3.45
C VAL A 117 -19.72 -4.62 3.39
N PRO A 118 -20.71 -3.72 3.39
CA PRO A 118 -20.46 -2.28 3.29
C PRO A 118 -19.56 -1.75 4.41
N ALA A 119 -18.38 -1.25 4.06
CA ALA A 119 -17.37 -0.79 5.02
C ALA A 119 -17.50 0.69 5.42
N TRP A 120 -18.00 1.53 4.50
CA TRP A 120 -17.87 2.98 4.63
C TRP A 120 -19.06 3.70 5.28
N GLU A 121 -20.23 3.06 5.35
CA GLU A 121 -21.49 3.68 5.80
C GLU A 121 -21.41 4.26 7.21
N THR A 122 -20.69 3.57 8.10
CA THR A 122 -20.51 4.00 9.49
C THR A 122 -19.85 5.37 9.60
N PHE A 123 -18.93 5.69 8.68
CA PHE A 123 -18.14 6.91 8.75
C PHE A 123 -18.99 8.17 8.53
N LYS A 124 -20.12 8.05 7.82
CA LYS A 124 -21.07 9.15 7.56
C LYS A 124 -21.65 9.76 8.84
N LYS A 125 -21.80 8.99 9.93
CA LYS A 125 -22.34 9.47 11.21
C LYS A 125 -21.51 10.59 11.85
N LYS A 126 -20.19 10.59 11.64
CA LYS A 126 -19.22 11.55 12.18
C LYS A 126 -18.11 11.86 11.17
N GLN A 127 -18.51 12.18 9.94
CA GLN A 127 -17.60 12.34 8.81
C GLN A 127 -16.50 13.39 9.04
N GLN A 128 -16.75 14.42 9.85
CA GLN A 128 -15.79 15.49 10.17
C GLN A 128 -14.52 15.00 10.89
N HIS A 129 -14.54 13.83 11.52
CA HIS A 129 -13.37 13.27 12.19
C HIS A 129 -12.53 12.38 11.28
N PHE A 130 -13.06 11.98 10.13
CA PHE A 130 -12.37 11.11 9.18
C PHE A 130 -11.06 11.71 8.63
N PRO A 131 -10.97 13.00 8.27
CA PRO A 131 -9.70 13.58 7.81
C PRO A 131 -8.58 13.47 8.85
N PHE A 132 -8.88 13.69 10.13
CA PHE A 132 -7.89 13.54 11.20
C PHE A 132 -7.46 12.08 11.37
N PHE A 133 -8.43 11.15 11.39
CA PHE A 133 -8.17 9.71 11.44
C PHE A 133 -7.30 9.25 10.28
N PHE A 134 -7.64 9.64 9.05
CA PHE A 134 -6.91 9.25 7.85
C PHE A 134 -5.47 9.78 7.86
N LYS A 135 -5.24 11.03 8.28
CA LYS A 135 -3.88 11.56 8.47
C LYS A 135 -3.07 10.76 9.49
N ARG A 136 -3.69 10.31 10.59
CA ARG A 136 -3.05 9.43 11.58
C ARG A 136 -2.67 8.08 10.97
N VAL A 137 -3.49 7.51 10.06
CA VAL A 137 -3.16 6.29 9.30
C VAL A 137 -1.92 6.52 8.43
N LEU A 138 -1.86 7.63 7.67
CA LEU A 138 -0.70 7.95 6.83
C LEU A 138 0.59 8.04 7.64
N VAL A 139 0.55 8.77 8.77
CA VAL A 139 1.71 8.90 9.66
C VAL A 139 2.13 7.54 10.25
N ALA A 140 1.17 6.73 10.71
CA ALA A 140 1.46 5.41 11.27
C ALA A 140 2.04 4.44 10.23
N SER A 141 1.65 4.57 8.96
CA SER A 141 2.15 3.75 7.84
C SER A 141 3.60 4.08 7.49
N LEU A 142 4.06 5.30 7.78
CA LEU A 142 5.45 5.75 7.58
C LEU A 142 6.33 5.65 8.83
N ALA A 143 5.85 5.07 9.94
CA ALA A 143 6.63 5.00 11.16
C ALA A 143 7.90 4.14 11.00
N ASP A 144 9.07 4.70 11.37
CA ASP A 144 10.38 4.03 11.26
C ASP A 144 10.74 3.17 12.46
N LYS A 145 10.12 3.41 13.62
CA LYS A 145 10.42 2.71 14.87
C LYS A 145 9.51 1.51 15.05
N ASP A 146 10.07 0.30 15.00
CA ASP A 146 9.38 -0.97 15.29
C ASP A 146 8.67 -0.96 16.66
N ASN A 147 9.11 -0.11 17.60
CA ASN A 147 8.51 0.03 18.92
C ASN A 147 7.15 0.76 18.92
N GLU A 148 6.84 1.56 17.89
CA GLU A 148 5.57 2.28 17.82
C GLU A 148 4.52 1.50 17.03
N ILE A 149 4.85 1.07 15.81
CA ILE A 149 3.98 0.26 14.95
C ILE A 149 4.83 -0.87 14.37
N THR A 150 4.46 -2.11 14.67
CA THR A 150 5.10 -3.31 14.16
C THR A 150 4.84 -3.49 12.67
N LEU A 151 5.67 -4.25 11.98
CA LEU A 151 5.51 -4.49 10.54
C LEU A 151 4.21 -5.24 10.20
N GLN A 152 3.73 -6.10 11.10
CA GLN A 152 2.42 -6.74 10.97
C GLN A 152 1.28 -5.70 11.01
N GLU A 153 1.36 -4.74 11.93
CA GLU A 153 0.40 -3.63 12.02
C GLU A 153 0.49 -2.73 10.77
N GLN A 154 1.70 -2.44 10.28
CA GLN A 154 1.88 -1.67 9.04
C GLN A 154 1.29 -2.38 7.82
N THR A 155 1.36 -3.72 7.77
CA THR A 155 0.71 -4.51 6.71
C THR A 155 -0.81 -4.36 6.73
N ILE A 156 -1.42 -4.26 7.93
CA ILE A 156 -2.86 -4.00 8.09
C ILE A 156 -3.21 -2.58 7.63
N LEU A 157 -2.35 -1.60 7.94
CA LEU A 157 -2.53 -0.22 7.48
C LEU A 157 -2.40 -0.14 5.95
N LEU A 158 -1.47 -0.87 5.33
CA LEU A 158 -1.36 -0.95 3.86
C LEU A 158 -2.62 -1.51 3.23
N LEU A 159 -3.19 -2.60 3.77
CA LEU A 159 -4.45 -3.14 3.29
C LEU A 159 -5.63 -2.16 3.47
N PHE A 160 -5.66 -1.44 4.59
CA PHE A 160 -6.67 -0.39 4.79
C PHE A 160 -6.53 0.74 3.76
N LEU A 161 -5.30 1.19 3.50
CA LEU A 161 -5.03 2.20 2.50
C LEU A 161 -5.44 1.70 1.12
N ASP A 162 -5.06 0.48 0.76
CA ASP A 162 -5.48 -0.17 -0.48
C ASP A 162 -6.99 -0.09 -0.68
N HIS A 163 -7.78 -0.48 0.33
CA HIS A 163 -9.23 -0.31 0.30
C HIS A 163 -9.68 1.14 0.11
N CYS A 164 -9.01 2.12 0.72
CA CYS A 164 -9.32 3.53 0.48
C CYS A 164 -9.03 3.97 -0.96
N PHE A 165 -7.90 3.58 -1.54
CA PHE A 165 -7.54 3.91 -2.93
C PHE A 165 -8.42 3.17 -3.94
N ASN A 166 -8.97 2.01 -3.57
CA ASN A 166 -9.93 1.24 -4.37
C ASN A 166 -11.40 1.68 -4.17
N SER A 167 -11.67 2.64 -3.27
CA SER A 167 -13.03 3.14 -2.97
C SER A 167 -13.23 4.61 -3.36
N LEU A 168 -12.64 5.02 -4.49
CA LEU A 168 -12.70 6.41 -4.95
C LEU A 168 -14.10 6.88 -5.30
N GLU A 169 -15.10 6.01 -5.41
CA GLU A 169 -16.51 6.33 -5.63
C GLU A 169 -17.14 7.01 -4.40
N VAL A 170 -16.63 6.76 -3.20
CA VAL A 170 -17.14 7.32 -1.94
C VAL A 170 -16.57 8.73 -1.73
N ASP A 171 -17.43 9.76 -1.70
CA ASP A 171 -17.04 11.17 -1.55
C ASP A 171 -16.06 11.41 -0.40
N LEU A 172 -16.39 10.91 0.79
CA LEU A 172 -15.59 11.07 2.00
C LEU A 172 -14.15 10.55 1.84
N ILE A 173 -13.97 9.44 1.11
CA ILE A 173 -12.66 8.81 0.88
C ILE A 173 -11.93 9.56 -0.23
N ARG A 174 -12.62 9.83 -1.34
CA ARG A 174 -12.09 10.55 -2.50
C ARG A 174 -11.49 11.90 -2.14
N GLU A 175 -12.13 12.66 -1.26
CA GLU A 175 -11.61 13.96 -0.79
C GLU A 175 -10.24 13.85 -0.12
N GLN A 176 -9.98 12.75 0.61
CA GLN A 176 -8.69 12.52 1.27
C GLN A 176 -7.65 12.00 0.27
N ILE A 177 -8.04 11.06 -0.60
CA ILE A 177 -7.12 10.43 -1.55
C ILE A 177 -6.67 11.39 -2.65
N GLN A 178 -7.53 12.30 -3.12
CA GLN A 178 -7.18 13.26 -4.18
C GLN A 178 -5.93 14.09 -3.84
N GLN A 179 -5.69 14.39 -2.56
CA GLN A 179 -4.53 15.14 -2.11
C GLN A 179 -3.21 14.35 -2.28
N LEU A 180 -3.29 13.01 -2.29
CA LEU A 180 -2.17 12.09 -2.41
C LEU A 180 -1.82 11.73 -3.86
N ILE A 181 -2.80 11.80 -4.78
CA ILE A 181 -2.66 11.34 -6.18
C ILE A 181 -2.78 12.44 -7.23
N SER A 182 -2.86 13.71 -6.83
CA SER A 182 -2.91 14.82 -7.78
C SER A 182 -1.51 15.24 -8.26
N LEU A 183 -1.43 16.04 -9.31
CA LEU A 183 -0.17 16.60 -9.86
C LEU A 183 0.84 17.08 -8.79
N PRO A 184 0.45 17.77 -7.69
CA PRO A 184 1.40 18.17 -6.65
C PRO A 184 2.21 17.04 -6.01
N MET A 185 1.81 15.76 -6.16
CA MET A 185 2.61 14.62 -5.71
C MET A 185 3.99 14.55 -6.38
N TRP A 186 4.15 15.16 -7.56
CA TRP A 186 5.43 15.29 -8.25
C TRP A 186 6.50 16.07 -7.47
N MET A 187 6.15 16.69 -6.34
CA MET A 187 7.15 17.17 -5.37
C MET A 187 7.99 16.06 -4.73
N GLY A 188 7.58 14.79 -4.90
CA GLY A 188 8.35 13.61 -4.54
C GLY A 188 9.34 13.15 -5.62
N LEU A 189 9.29 13.71 -6.84
CA LEU A 189 10.24 13.39 -7.90
C LEU A 189 11.61 14.02 -7.64
N GLN A 190 12.64 13.42 -8.23
CA GLN A 190 13.93 14.08 -8.38
C GLN A 190 13.78 15.40 -9.16
N PRO A 191 14.48 16.50 -8.77
CA PRO A 191 14.34 17.79 -9.43
C PRO A 191 14.59 17.75 -10.94
N ALA A 192 15.57 16.95 -11.38
CA ALA A 192 15.89 16.77 -12.80
C ALA A 192 14.75 16.07 -13.55
N ARG A 193 14.14 15.04 -12.94
CA ARG A 193 13.00 14.32 -13.52
C ARG A 193 11.76 15.21 -13.65
N LEU A 194 11.44 15.98 -12.61
CA LEU A 194 10.36 16.96 -12.65
C LEU A 194 10.54 17.94 -13.82
N GLN A 195 11.74 18.51 -13.99
CA GLN A 195 12.01 19.45 -15.08
C GLN A 195 11.89 18.79 -16.46
N LEU A 196 12.27 17.52 -16.60
CA LEU A 196 12.10 16.76 -17.83
C LEU A 196 10.61 16.63 -18.20
N GLU A 197 9.77 16.23 -17.25
CA GLU A 197 8.33 16.05 -17.49
C GLU A 197 7.61 17.38 -17.79
N LEU A 198 7.97 18.45 -17.08
CA LEU A 198 7.43 19.79 -17.32
C LEU A 198 7.85 20.37 -18.67
N LYS A 199 9.07 20.03 -19.15
CA LYS A 199 9.52 20.39 -20.51
C LYS A 199 8.79 19.59 -21.58
N LYS A 200 8.57 18.29 -21.34
CA LYS A 200 7.83 17.40 -22.25
C LYS A 200 6.39 17.85 -22.45
N THR A 201 5.75 18.36 -21.39
CA THR A 201 4.36 18.84 -21.45
C THR A 201 4.25 20.29 -20.95
N PRO A 202 4.45 21.31 -21.83
CA PRO A 202 4.47 22.72 -21.43
C PRO A 202 3.17 23.22 -20.75
N LYS A 203 2.03 22.59 -21.01
CA LYS A 203 0.77 22.89 -20.32
C LYS A 203 0.87 22.62 -18.81
N LEU A 204 1.55 21.54 -18.40
CA LEU A 204 1.74 21.19 -16.99
C LEU A 204 2.58 22.22 -16.24
N LYS A 205 3.56 22.83 -16.91
CA LYS A 205 4.37 23.90 -16.33
C LYS A 205 3.53 25.07 -15.83
N LYS A 206 2.46 25.43 -16.54
CA LYS A 206 1.54 26.49 -16.11
C LYS A 206 0.78 26.11 -14.84
N PHE A 207 0.28 24.87 -14.77
CA PHE A 207 -0.41 24.36 -13.58
C PHE A 207 0.53 24.21 -12.39
N TRP A 208 1.76 23.75 -12.63
CA TRP A 208 2.80 23.64 -11.61
C TRP A 208 3.13 24.98 -10.97
N ASN A 209 3.38 26.02 -11.78
CA ASN A 209 3.62 27.38 -11.28
C ASN A 209 2.43 27.93 -10.49
N LEU A 210 1.20 27.55 -10.83
CA LEU A 210 0.00 27.95 -10.08
C LEU A 210 -0.07 27.26 -8.71
N ILE A 211 0.30 25.98 -8.65
CA ILE A 211 0.39 25.22 -7.39
C ILE A 211 1.42 25.89 -6.47
N GLU A 212 2.62 26.16 -6.96
CA GLU A 212 3.67 26.84 -6.18
C GLU A 212 3.21 28.19 -5.64
N LYS A 213 2.58 29.02 -6.48
CA LYS A 213 2.01 30.32 -6.05
C LYS A 213 0.88 30.19 -5.02
N ASN A 214 0.13 29.10 -5.04
CA ASN A 214 -0.92 28.86 -4.05
C ASN A 214 -0.32 28.38 -2.73
N ASP A 215 0.72 27.55 -2.78
CA ASP A 215 1.44 27.09 -1.59
C ASP A 215 2.12 28.23 -0.84
N GLU A 216 2.63 29.24 -1.56
CA GLU A 216 3.20 30.46 -0.97
C GLU A 216 2.20 31.25 -0.12
N LYS A 217 0.89 31.12 -0.39
CA LYS A 217 -0.18 31.82 0.35
C LYS A 217 -0.64 31.05 1.58
N MET A 218 -0.25 29.79 1.74
CA MET A 218 -0.66 28.95 2.86
C MET A 218 0.14 29.31 4.11
N ASP A 219 -0.48 29.15 5.28
CA ASP A 219 0.27 29.20 6.53
C ASP A 219 1.29 28.05 6.62
N GLU A 220 2.36 28.26 7.39
CA GLU A 220 3.48 27.33 7.45
C GLU A 220 3.07 25.92 7.89
N LYS A 221 2.14 25.82 8.85
CA LYS A 221 1.68 24.54 9.39
C LYS A 221 0.88 23.77 8.35
N THR A 222 -0.07 24.41 7.69
CA THR A 222 -0.87 23.80 6.62
C THR A 222 -0.01 23.43 5.42
N ARG A 223 0.97 24.27 5.06
CA ARG A 223 1.93 23.98 3.98
C ARG A 223 2.77 22.75 4.28
N LEU A 224 3.33 22.64 5.49
CA LEU A 224 4.12 21.48 5.90
C LEU A 224 3.28 20.19 5.84
N GLN A 225 2.05 20.24 6.37
CA GLN A 225 1.12 19.11 6.33
C GLN A 225 0.80 18.69 4.89
N THR A 226 0.51 19.67 4.03
CA THR A 226 0.23 19.44 2.60
C THR A 226 1.43 18.82 1.88
N TYR A 227 2.66 19.22 2.24
CA TYR A 227 3.88 18.67 1.65
C TYR A 227 4.14 17.23 2.08
N GLN A 228 3.80 16.88 3.33
CA GLN A 228 3.85 15.49 3.80
C GLN A 228 2.87 14.61 3.01
N GLU A 229 1.64 15.07 2.82
CA GLU A 229 0.62 14.34 2.06
C GLU A 229 1.06 14.12 0.60
N ARG A 230 1.55 15.15 -0.07
CA ARG A 230 2.03 15.06 -1.46
C ARG A 230 3.25 14.15 -1.62
N ARG A 231 4.08 14.00 -0.59
CA ARG A 231 5.27 13.11 -0.61
C ARG A 231 4.97 11.72 -0.06
N PHE A 232 3.79 11.47 0.48
CA PHE A 232 3.43 10.24 1.18
C PHE A 232 3.78 8.98 0.37
N LEU A 233 3.29 8.85 -0.86
CA LEU A 233 3.53 7.67 -1.69
C LEU A 233 5.02 7.48 -2.03
N SER A 234 5.73 8.59 -2.35
CA SER A 234 7.17 8.53 -2.60
C SER A 234 7.97 8.06 -1.36
N GLN A 235 7.58 8.53 -0.16
CA GLN A 235 8.20 8.13 1.10
C GLN A 235 7.86 6.68 1.47
N LEU A 236 6.63 6.24 1.19
CA LEU A 236 6.19 4.86 1.41
C LEU A 236 6.97 3.88 0.53
N ILE A 237 7.26 4.26 -0.72
CA ILE A 237 8.15 3.49 -1.62
C ILE A 237 9.56 3.39 -1.01
N GLN A 238 10.14 4.48 -0.52
CA GLN A 238 11.48 4.44 0.10
C GLN A 238 11.50 3.54 1.35
N LYS A 239 10.48 3.61 2.19
CA LYS A 239 10.30 2.70 3.34
C LYS A 239 10.21 1.24 2.90
N PHE A 240 9.42 0.94 1.86
CA PHE A 240 9.36 -0.41 1.31
C PHE A 240 10.72 -0.89 0.80
N ILE A 241 11.46 -0.06 0.05
CA ILE A 241 12.81 -0.41 -0.43
C ILE A 241 13.74 -0.71 0.74
N TYR A 242 13.66 0.04 1.83
CA TYR A 242 14.42 -0.22 3.05
C TYR A 242 14.06 -1.59 3.67
N VAL A 243 12.77 -1.89 3.82
CA VAL A 243 12.30 -3.19 4.34
C VAL A 243 12.76 -4.34 3.44
N LEU A 244 12.63 -4.19 2.11
CA LEU A 244 13.03 -5.18 1.13
C LEU A 244 14.54 -5.47 1.18
N LYS A 245 15.37 -4.42 1.27
CA LYS A 245 16.84 -4.56 1.39
C LYS A 245 17.27 -5.19 2.73
N SER A 246 16.46 -5.06 3.77
CA SER A 246 16.74 -5.69 5.07
C SER A 246 16.52 -7.22 5.09
N ILE A 247 16.04 -7.80 3.98
CA ILE A 247 15.89 -9.25 3.81
C ILE A 247 17.21 -9.82 3.28
N ALA A 248 17.97 -10.49 4.15
CA ALA A 248 19.19 -11.18 3.77
C ALA A 248 18.89 -12.57 3.19
N ILE A 249 19.83 -13.10 2.39
CA ILE A 249 19.72 -14.44 1.79
C ILE A 249 19.90 -15.53 2.86
N SER A 250 20.82 -15.31 3.81
CA SER A 250 21.28 -16.34 4.76
C SER A 250 20.57 -16.33 6.12
N ASP A 251 19.81 -15.29 6.44
CA ASP A 251 19.22 -15.13 7.77
C ASP A 251 17.87 -15.83 7.89
N ALA A 252 17.48 -16.13 9.14
CA ALA A 252 16.13 -16.59 9.46
C ALA A 252 15.11 -15.54 8.99
N LEU A 253 14.26 -15.92 8.04
CA LEU A 253 13.33 -15.00 7.40
C LEU A 253 12.18 -14.64 8.33
N CYS A 254 12.02 -13.34 8.61
CA CYS A 254 10.82 -12.83 9.26
C CYS A 254 9.66 -12.80 8.26
N MET A 255 8.66 -13.66 8.45
CA MET A 255 7.48 -13.73 7.58
C MET A 255 6.68 -12.43 7.52
N ASP A 256 6.75 -11.58 8.54
CA ASP A 256 6.09 -10.28 8.52
C ASP A 256 6.71 -9.34 7.48
N LYS A 257 8.02 -9.46 7.20
CA LYS A 257 8.67 -8.72 6.11
C LYS A 257 8.17 -9.16 4.74
N VAL A 258 8.04 -10.47 4.54
CA VAL A 258 7.53 -11.05 3.29
C VAL A 258 6.10 -10.56 3.04
N ARG A 259 5.22 -10.71 4.04
CA ARG A 259 3.81 -10.29 3.94
C ARG A 259 3.66 -8.79 3.70
N TYR A 260 4.48 -7.98 4.35
CA TYR A 260 4.53 -6.55 4.10
C TYR A 260 4.92 -6.26 2.65
N CYS A 261 5.97 -6.92 2.14
CA CYS A 261 6.41 -6.76 0.76
C CYS A 261 5.35 -7.21 -0.25
N GLU A 262 4.71 -8.36 -0.04
CA GLU A 262 3.61 -8.85 -0.89
C GLU A 262 2.46 -7.85 -0.92
N ARG A 263 1.97 -7.42 0.26
CA ARG A 263 0.87 -6.45 0.36
C ARG A 263 1.22 -5.10 -0.24
N PHE A 264 2.47 -4.68 -0.11
CA PHE A 264 2.93 -3.43 -0.71
C PHE A 264 2.91 -3.52 -2.24
N ILE A 265 3.37 -4.62 -2.86
CA ILE A 265 3.31 -4.77 -4.32
C ILE A 265 1.86 -4.85 -4.81
N GLU A 266 0.98 -5.56 -4.10
CA GLU A 266 -0.47 -5.56 -4.37
C GLU A 266 -1.02 -4.13 -4.40
N PHE A 267 -0.71 -3.33 -3.37
CA PHE A 267 -1.11 -1.92 -3.33
C PHE A 267 -0.56 -1.12 -4.52
N MET A 268 0.69 -1.35 -4.95
CA MET A 268 1.24 -0.68 -6.14
C MET A 268 0.51 -1.10 -7.43
N ILE A 269 0.13 -2.38 -7.56
CA ILE A 269 -0.61 -2.90 -8.70
C ILE A 269 -1.95 -2.17 -8.80
N ASP A 270 -2.69 -2.07 -7.70
CA ASP A 270 -4.02 -1.46 -7.70
C ASP A 270 -3.97 0.04 -8.03
N LEU A 271 -2.96 0.76 -7.52
CA LEU A 271 -2.70 2.15 -7.91
C LEU A 271 -2.39 2.29 -9.41
N GLU A 272 -1.60 1.38 -9.98
CA GLU A 272 -1.18 1.43 -11.38
C GLU A 272 -2.26 0.93 -12.35
N ALA A 273 -3.19 0.09 -11.88
CA ALA A 273 -4.28 -0.48 -12.66
C ALA A 273 -5.44 0.51 -12.88
N LEU A 274 -5.62 1.50 -12.01
CA LEU A 274 -6.67 2.49 -12.10
C LEU A 274 -6.15 3.83 -12.63
N LEU A 275 -6.72 4.34 -13.73
CA LEU A 275 -6.25 5.58 -14.37
C LEU A 275 -6.21 6.81 -13.42
N PRO A 276 -7.20 7.06 -12.54
CA PRO A 276 -7.18 8.23 -11.65
C PRO A 276 -5.99 8.26 -10.70
N THR A 277 -5.56 7.09 -10.20
CA THR A 277 -4.39 6.94 -9.32
C THR A 277 -3.10 6.89 -10.12
N ARG A 278 -3.09 6.18 -11.26
CA ARG A 278 -1.93 6.02 -12.15
C ARG A 278 -1.41 7.33 -12.73
N ARG A 279 -2.31 8.22 -13.17
CA ARG A 279 -2.01 9.39 -14.04
C ARG A 279 -0.75 10.18 -13.64
N TRP A 280 -0.56 10.39 -12.34
CA TRP A 280 0.60 11.12 -11.81
C TRP A 280 1.57 10.20 -11.06
N PHE A 281 1.07 9.11 -10.51
CA PHE A 281 1.82 8.14 -9.72
C PHE A 281 2.80 7.31 -10.55
N ASN A 282 2.46 6.93 -11.79
CA ASN A 282 3.32 6.11 -12.65
C ASN A 282 4.72 6.73 -12.82
N THR A 283 4.79 8.06 -12.97
CA THR A 283 6.06 8.80 -13.04
C THR A 283 6.86 8.72 -11.74
N ILE A 284 6.20 8.78 -10.58
CA ILE A 284 6.84 8.64 -9.25
C ILE A 284 7.38 7.22 -9.07
N LEU A 285 6.61 6.22 -9.49
CA LEU A 285 7.01 4.82 -9.41
C LEU A 285 8.23 4.53 -10.28
N ASP A 286 8.26 5.05 -11.52
CA ASP A 286 9.41 4.94 -12.42
C ASP A 286 10.67 5.67 -11.89
N ASP A 287 10.52 6.89 -11.38
CA ASP A 287 11.62 7.69 -10.80
C ASP A 287 12.25 7.02 -9.56
N SER A 288 11.48 6.21 -8.83
CA SER A 288 11.95 5.46 -7.67
C SER A 288 12.74 4.19 -8.01
N HIS A 289 12.70 3.76 -9.27
CA HIS A 289 13.30 2.50 -9.75
C HIS A 289 12.85 1.26 -8.94
N LEU A 290 11.63 1.28 -8.40
CA LEU A 290 11.11 0.25 -7.52
C LEU A 290 11.14 -1.14 -8.16
N VAL A 291 10.71 -1.26 -9.42
CA VAL A 291 10.69 -2.54 -10.15
C VAL A 291 12.11 -3.13 -10.25
N VAL A 292 13.11 -2.29 -10.53
CA VAL A 292 14.53 -2.71 -10.59
C VAL A 292 15.02 -3.15 -9.21
N HIS A 293 14.70 -2.39 -8.15
CA HIS A 293 15.04 -2.77 -6.78
C HIS A 293 14.43 -4.12 -6.39
N CYS A 294 13.20 -4.40 -6.83
CA CYS A 294 12.54 -5.68 -6.60
C CYS A 294 13.28 -6.82 -7.31
N TYR A 295 13.55 -6.69 -8.63
CA TYR A 295 14.25 -7.72 -9.41
C TYR A 295 15.67 -8.04 -8.92
N LEU A 296 16.33 -7.08 -8.27
CA LEU A 296 17.68 -7.26 -7.70
C LEU A 296 17.67 -7.73 -6.24
N SER A 297 16.49 -7.84 -5.62
CA SER A 297 16.37 -8.17 -4.20
C SER A 297 16.70 -9.62 -3.87
N SER A 298 17.09 -9.86 -2.62
CA SER A 298 17.28 -11.22 -2.09
C SER A 298 15.99 -12.03 -2.05
N LEU A 299 14.83 -11.38 -1.94
CA LEU A 299 13.54 -12.04 -1.77
C LEU A 299 13.16 -12.90 -2.98
N ILE A 300 13.48 -12.43 -4.20
CA ILE A 300 13.22 -13.18 -5.44
C ILE A 300 14.05 -14.47 -5.53
N LYS A 301 15.24 -14.48 -4.92
CA LYS A 301 16.13 -15.64 -4.91
C LYS A 301 15.62 -16.76 -3.98
N ARG A 302 14.52 -16.53 -3.25
CA ARG A 302 13.93 -17.49 -2.32
C ARG A 302 12.72 -18.14 -2.97
N ASP A 303 12.93 -19.32 -3.57
CA ASP A 303 11.90 -19.99 -4.38
C ASP A 303 10.60 -20.30 -3.63
N LYS A 304 10.65 -20.55 -2.31
CA LYS A 304 9.47 -20.90 -1.51
C LYS A 304 8.77 -19.66 -0.95
N GLU A 305 9.51 -18.82 -0.22
CA GLU A 305 8.93 -17.70 0.50
C GLU A 305 8.72 -16.47 -0.38
N GLY A 306 9.48 -16.32 -1.46
CA GLY A 306 9.36 -15.22 -2.42
C GLY A 306 8.42 -15.50 -3.60
N HIS A 307 7.83 -16.69 -3.69
CA HIS A 307 7.07 -17.09 -4.88
C HIS A 307 5.90 -16.15 -5.21
N LEU A 308 5.06 -15.85 -4.21
CA LEU A 308 3.93 -14.93 -4.39
C LEU A 308 4.41 -13.51 -4.71
N PHE A 309 5.47 -13.04 -4.04
CA PHE A 309 6.09 -11.75 -4.35
C PHE A 309 6.54 -11.67 -5.82
N CYS A 310 7.14 -12.73 -6.37
CA CYS A 310 7.54 -12.77 -7.78
C CYS A 310 6.33 -12.67 -8.73
N GLN A 311 5.25 -13.41 -8.45
CA GLN A 311 4.02 -13.36 -9.26
C GLN A 311 3.41 -11.95 -9.26
N LEU A 312 3.32 -11.32 -8.09
CA LEU A 312 2.85 -9.95 -7.95
C LEU A 312 3.78 -8.96 -8.67
N LEU A 313 5.11 -9.16 -8.59
CA LEU A 313 6.07 -8.31 -9.27
C LEU A 313 5.92 -8.37 -10.79
N ASP A 314 5.65 -9.54 -11.36
CA ASP A 314 5.41 -9.68 -12.80
C ASP A 314 4.12 -8.95 -13.24
N MET A 315 3.07 -8.98 -12.41
CA MET A 315 1.87 -8.18 -12.63
C MET A 315 2.16 -6.67 -12.56
N LEU A 316 2.95 -6.24 -11.57
CA LEU A 316 3.34 -4.83 -11.46
C LEU A 316 4.16 -4.39 -12.68
N LYS A 317 5.11 -5.22 -13.14
CA LYS A 317 5.88 -4.95 -14.35
C LYS A 317 4.96 -4.77 -15.57
N PHE A 318 3.92 -5.59 -15.69
CA PHE A 318 2.93 -5.43 -16.75
C PHE A 318 2.23 -4.07 -16.68
N TYR A 319 1.71 -3.67 -15.51
CA TYR A 319 1.01 -2.40 -15.38
C TYR A 319 1.93 -1.18 -15.55
N THR A 320 3.15 -1.20 -14.99
CA THR A 320 4.12 -0.10 -15.21
C THR A 320 4.48 0.08 -16.68
N GLY A 321 4.53 -1.00 -17.45
CA GLY A 321 4.75 -0.99 -18.90
C GLY A 321 3.48 -0.90 -19.75
N PHE A 322 2.30 -0.73 -19.15
CA PHE A 322 1.04 -0.79 -19.86
C PHE A 322 0.92 0.31 -20.91
N GLU A 323 0.40 -0.05 -22.08
CA GLU A 323 0.41 0.77 -23.29
C GLU A 323 -0.73 1.81 -23.27
N ILE A 324 -0.69 2.72 -22.30
CA ILE A 324 -1.68 3.78 -22.11
C ILE A 324 -1.00 5.14 -21.98
N ASN A 325 -1.65 6.17 -22.51
CA ASN A 325 -1.24 7.55 -22.28
C ASN A 325 -1.80 8.04 -20.94
N ASP A 326 -0.96 8.22 -19.93
CA ASP A 326 -1.36 8.57 -18.56
C ASP A 326 -2.20 9.87 -18.46
N GLN A 327 -2.01 10.82 -19.38
CA GLN A 327 -2.71 12.10 -19.37
C GLN A 327 -4.11 11.99 -20.01
N THR A 328 -4.20 11.36 -21.18
CA THR A 328 -5.46 11.26 -21.94
C THR A 328 -6.30 10.05 -21.55
N GLY A 329 -5.69 8.99 -21.03
CA GLY A 329 -6.33 7.70 -20.78
C GLY A 329 -6.53 6.83 -22.02
N ASN A 330 -6.08 7.28 -23.19
CA ASN A 330 -6.20 6.51 -24.43
C ASN A 330 -5.12 5.43 -24.52
N ALA A 331 -5.47 4.27 -25.07
CA ALA A 331 -4.48 3.26 -25.43
C ALA A 331 -3.48 3.82 -26.44
N LEU A 332 -2.20 3.47 -26.28
CA LEU A 332 -1.15 3.83 -27.21
C LEU A 332 -1.26 2.97 -28.46
N THR A 333 -1.12 3.61 -29.61
CA THR A 333 -0.99 2.91 -30.90
C THR A 333 0.40 2.29 -31.05
N ALA A 334 0.52 1.28 -31.92
CA ALA A 334 1.81 0.65 -32.23
C ALA A 334 2.87 1.67 -32.72
N ASN A 335 2.43 2.70 -33.46
CA ASN A 335 3.30 3.77 -33.90
C ASN A 335 3.80 4.63 -32.72
N GLU A 336 2.90 5.03 -31.81
CA GLU A 336 3.28 5.81 -30.63
C GLU A 336 4.24 5.04 -29.72
N MET A 337 4.02 3.73 -29.53
CA MET A 337 4.96 2.88 -28.79
C MET A 337 6.33 2.85 -29.43
N THR A 338 6.37 2.67 -30.75
CA THR A 338 7.61 2.64 -31.52
C THR A 338 8.35 3.98 -31.41
N THR A 339 7.63 5.10 -31.50
CA THR A 339 8.19 6.44 -31.29
C THR A 339 8.75 6.60 -29.87
N ILE A 340 8.00 6.21 -28.83
CA ILE A 340 8.48 6.28 -27.44
C ILE A 340 9.76 5.45 -27.24
N HIS A 341 9.82 4.27 -27.85
CA HIS A 341 11.01 3.42 -27.79
C HIS A 341 12.21 4.08 -28.48
N TYR A 342 12.03 4.59 -29.69
CA TYR A 342 13.11 5.27 -30.42
C TYR A 342 13.59 6.54 -29.71
N ASP A 343 12.67 7.37 -29.19
CA ASP A 343 13.03 8.58 -28.46
C ASP A 343 13.92 8.28 -27.24
N ARG A 344 13.65 7.18 -26.53
CA ARG A 344 14.46 6.72 -25.40
C ARG A 344 15.85 6.28 -25.85
N ILE A 345 15.94 5.50 -26.93
CA ILE A 345 17.23 5.06 -27.48
C ILE A 345 18.05 6.25 -27.96
N THR A 346 17.47 7.13 -28.77
CA THR A 346 18.14 8.33 -29.29
C THR A 346 18.62 9.25 -28.16
N SER A 347 17.82 9.43 -27.11
CA SER A 347 18.25 10.21 -25.93
C SER A 347 19.46 9.59 -25.22
N CYS A 348 19.49 8.26 -25.11
CA CYS A 348 20.60 7.50 -24.56
C CYS A 348 21.86 7.60 -25.44
N GLU A 349 21.72 7.46 -26.75
CA GLU A 349 22.81 7.60 -27.72
C GLU A 349 23.43 8.99 -27.68
N ILE A 350 22.62 10.05 -27.63
CA ILE A 350 23.09 11.44 -27.55
C ILE A 350 23.89 11.65 -26.26
N SER A 351 23.38 11.16 -25.13
CA SER A 351 24.07 11.26 -23.84
C SER A 351 25.38 10.47 -23.83
N THR A 352 25.39 9.27 -24.42
CA THR A 352 26.58 8.41 -24.52
C THR A 352 27.64 9.05 -25.41
N SER A 353 27.25 9.59 -26.57
CA SER A 353 28.14 10.30 -27.49
C SER A 353 28.76 11.54 -26.85
N PHE A 354 27.96 12.31 -26.10
CA PHE A 354 28.44 13.49 -25.37
C PHE A 354 29.43 13.11 -24.25
N VAL A 355 29.09 12.12 -23.42
CA VAL A 355 29.97 11.64 -22.33
C VAL A 355 31.25 11.05 -22.90
N TRP A 356 31.16 10.25 -23.96
CA TRP A 356 32.33 9.69 -24.64
C TRP A 356 33.24 10.78 -25.21
N SER A 357 32.66 11.83 -25.82
CA SER A 357 33.43 12.98 -26.29
C SER A 357 34.12 13.73 -25.16
N LEU A 358 33.49 13.86 -23.99
CA LEU A 358 34.10 14.49 -22.81
C LEU A 358 35.23 13.64 -22.24
N LEU A 359 35.04 12.33 -22.11
CA LEU A 359 36.09 11.40 -21.65
C LEU A 359 37.29 11.39 -22.61
N MET A 360 37.04 11.36 -23.92
CA MET A 360 38.10 11.46 -24.94
C MET A 360 38.82 12.80 -24.91
N LYS A 361 38.14 13.91 -24.58
CA LYS A 361 38.80 15.20 -24.36
C LYS A 361 39.64 15.20 -23.08
N SER A 362 39.12 14.63 -21.98
CA SER A 362 39.83 14.52 -20.69
C SER A 362 41.09 13.65 -20.77
N ASP A 363 41.06 12.54 -21.51
CA ASP A 363 42.23 11.68 -21.71
C ASP A 363 43.32 12.38 -22.55
N LYS A 364 42.92 13.26 -23.48
CA LYS A 364 43.87 14.15 -24.18
C LYS A 364 44.47 15.21 -23.26
N THR A 365 43.72 15.78 -22.31
CA THR A 365 44.26 16.73 -21.33
C THR A 365 45.19 16.07 -20.33
N LEU A 366 44.90 14.85 -19.85
CA LEU A 366 45.80 14.10 -18.96
C LEU A 366 47.12 13.72 -19.66
N LYS A 367 47.08 13.37 -20.95
CA LYS A 367 48.30 13.11 -21.74
C LYS A 367 49.14 14.36 -22.02
N MET A 368 48.56 15.56 -21.98
CA MET A 368 49.31 16.82 -22.12
C MET A 368 49.90 17.34 -20.80
N VAL A 369 49.45 16.88 -19.64
CA VAL A 369 50.03 17.26 -18.32
C VAL A 369 51.17 16.32 -17.89
N SER A 370 51.31 15.15 -18.54
CA SER A 370 52.40 14.18 -18.31
C SER A 370 53.69 14.46 -19.09
N VAL A 371 53.74 15.54 -19.89
CA VAL A 371 54.93 15.94 -20.66
C VAL A 371 55.22 17.40 -20.34
N GLY A 372 55.79 17.63 -19.17
CA GLY A 372 56.25 18.94 -18.68
C GLY A 372 57.43 18.74 -17.75
#